data_AF-A0A523VMZ7-F1
#
_entry.id   AF-A0A523VMZ7-F1
#
_cell.length_a   1.000
_cell.length_b   1.000
_cell.length_c   1.000
_cell.angle_alpha   90.00
_cell.angle_beta   90.00
_cell.angle_gamma   90.00
#
_symmetry.space_group_name_H-M   'P 1'
#
loop_
_entity.id
_entity.type
_entity.pdbx_description
1 polymer ?
#
loop_
_entity_poly.entity_id
_entity_poly.type
_entity_poly.pdbx_seq_one_letter_code
_entity_poly.pdbx_strand_id
1 'polypeptide(L)'
;MSDHKPSTEEVLRRLSEVLDVLSKISEDLEDIARSLKTVRPAVVPLTPTLPVLKVSGETAPRSVGRGIEDVRMMFTKELEELLDFEEKEDYIRVKPRKYLGSDNFAKIASTIRGAGGEYISAGKESHFRIPKQS
;
A
#
# COMPACT_ATOMS: atom_id res chain seq x y z
N MET A 1 0.48 18.22 41.56
CA MET A 1 0.01 18.73 40.25
C MET A 1 -1.10 17.77 39.84
N SER A 2 -2.36 18.18 39.94
CA SER A 2 -3.50 17.26 39.83
C SER A 2 -3.73 16.84 38.39
N ASP A 3 -3.63 15.54 38.12
CA ASP A 3 -4.03 14.88 36.87
C ASP A 3 -5.50 15.19 36.52
N HIS A 4 -5.73 16.18 35.68
CA HIS A 4 -7.05 16.49 35.14
C HIS A 4 -7.36 15.49 34.03
N LYS A 5 -7.89 14.31 34.39
CA LYS A 5 -8.48 13.39 33.40
C LYS A 5 -9.58 14.15 32.65
N PRO A 6 -9.53 14.25 31.31
CA PRO A 6 -10.59 14.92 30.56
C PRO A 6 -11.91 14.20 30.86
N SER A 7 -12.96 14.98 31.17
CA SER A 7 -14.28 14.42 31.45
C SER A 7 -14.74 13.58 30.25
N THR A 8 -15.40 12.45 30.50
CA THR A 8 -15.91 11.54 29.45
C THR A 8 -16.76 12.27 28.42
N GLU A 9 -17.45 13.34 28.84
CA GLU A 9 -18.25 14.21 27.98
C GLU A 9 -17.38 15.02 27.00
N GLU A 10 -16.20 15.47 27.42
CA GLU A 10 -15.26 16.19 26.55
C GLU A 10 -14.65 15.23 25.53
N VAL A 11 -14.30 14.01 25.95
CA VAL A 11 -13.78 12.98 25.05
C VAL A 11 -14.83 12.61 24.00
N LEU A 12 -16.08 12.41 24.41
CA LEU A 12 -17.19 12.13 23.48
C LEU A 12 -17.43 13.30 22.51
N ARG A 13 -17.35 14.54 22.99
CA ARG A 13 -17.52 15.73 22.15
C ARG A 13 -16.41 15.85 21.10
N ARG A 14 -15.16 15.61 21.49
CA ARG A 14 -14.01 15.57 20.57
C ARG A 14 -14.13 14.40 19.58
N LEU A 15 -14.63 13.24 20.01
CA LEU A 15 -14.84 12.08 19.14
C LEU A 15 -15.87 12.38 18.05
N SER A 16 -16.99 13.03 18.40
CA SER A 16 -18.01 13.44 17.43
C SER A 16 -17.47 14.48 16.44
N GLU A 17 -16.66 15.44 16.90
CA GLU A 17 -16.02 16.43 16.02
C GLU A 17 -15.05 15.78 15.04
N VAL A 18 -14.25 14.82 15.51
CA VAL A 18 -13.33 14.06 14.65
C VAL A 18 -14.09 13.21 13.63
N LEU A 19 -15.23 12.62 14.01
CA LEU A 19 -16.08 11.85 13.09
C LEU A 19 -16.68 12.74 11.99
N ASP A 20 -17.11 13.96 12.32
CA ASP A 20 -17.63 14.92 11.33
C ASP A 20 -16.56 15.33 10.31
N VAL A 21 -15.36 15.66 10.80
CA VAL A 21 -14.22 16.00 9.93
C VAL A 21 -13.80 14.81 9.07
N LEU A 22 -13.78 13.59 9.63
CA LEU A 22 -13.46 12.38 8.89
C LEU A 22 -14.50 12.12 7.78
N SER A 23 -15.79 12.35 8.06
CA SER A 23 -16.87 12.21 7.09
C SER A 23 -16.76 13.23 5.95
N LYS A 24 -16.43 14.49 6.26
CA LYS A 24 -16.17 15.52 5.24
C LYS A 24 -15.00 15.13 4.34
N ILE A 25 -13.91 14.64 4.94
CA ILE A 25 -12.73 14.20 4.18
C ILE A 25 -13.05 12.99 3.29
N SER A 26 -13.90 12.05 3.73
CA SER A 26 -14.30 10.94 2.87
C SER A 26 -15.11 11.39 1.66
N GLU A 27 -16.00 12.38 1.84
CA GLU A 27 -16.81 12.93 0.75
C GLU A 27 -15.94 13.72 -0.25
N ASP A 28 -15.00 14.53 0.23
CA ASP A 28 -13.98 15.21 -0.59
C ASP A 28 -13.12 14.21 -1.38
N LEU A 29 -12.71 13.10 -0.76
CA LEU A 29 -11.89 12.08 -1.41
C LEU A 29 -12.68 11.34 -2.50
N GLU A 30 -13.98 11.09 -2.28
CA GLU A 30 -14.88 10.57 -3.33
C GLU A 30 -15.02 11.53 -4.51
N ASP A 31 -15.12 12.84 -4.25
CA ASP A 31 -15.21 13.86 -5.30
C ASP A 31 -13.91 13.95 -6.13
N ILE A 32 -12.75 13.93 -5.45
CA ILE A 32 -11.44 13.88 -6.10
C ILE A 32 -11.28 12.59 -6.92
N ALA A 33 -11.69 11.45 -6.39
CA ALA A 33 -11.62 10.18 -7.10
C ALA A 33 -12.51 10.17 -8.35
N ARG A 34 -13.70 10.79 -8.28
CA ARG A 34 -14.61 10.96 -9.41
C ARG A 34 -14.01 11.91 -10.45
N SER A 35 -13.38 13.00 -10.01
CA SER A 35 -12.66 13.97 -10.85
C SER A 35 -11.42 13.40 -11.55
N LEU A 36 -10.66 12.51 -10.90
CA LEU A 36 -9.54 11.81 -11.55
C LEU A 36 -10.01 10.77 -12.57
N LYS A 37 -11.17 10.16 -12.35
CA LYS A 37 -11.75 9.17 -13.28
C LYS A 37 -12.26 9.80 -14.57
N THR A 38 -12.64 11.08 -14.53
CA THR A 38 -12.97 11.88 -15.72
C THR A 38 -11.72 12.37 -16.46
N VAL A 39 -10.57 12.52 -15.79
CA VAL A 39 -9.27 12.75 -16.44
C VAL A 39 -8.63 11.42 -16.86
N ARG A 40 -9.37 10.61 -17.62
CA ARG A 40 -8.77 9.55 -18.45
C ARG A 40 -8.32 10.19 -19.77
N PRO A 41 -7.01 10.36 -20.04
CA PRO A 41 -6.59 10.70 -21.38
C PRO A 41 -6.97 9.55 -22.31
N ALA A 42 -7.57 9.93 -23.44
CA ALA A 42 -7.98 9.05 -24.51
C ALA A 42 -6.84 8.10 -24.91
N VAL A 43 -7.09 6.79 -24.85
CA VAL A 43 -6.27 5.80 -25.53
C VAL A 43 -7.17 5.09 -26.54
N VAL A 44 -6.99 5.47 -27.80
CA VAL A 44 -7.28 4.63 -28.98
C VAL A 44 -6.18 4.88 -30.00
N PRO A 45 -5.86 3.93 -30.89
CA PRO A 45 -5.80 2.47 -30.77
C PRO A 45 -4.42 1.96 -31.26
N LEU A 46 -4.24 0.64 -31.46
CA LEU A 46 -3.47 -0.02 -32.54
C LEU A 46 -2.86 -1.38 -32.08
N THR A 47 -3.55 -2.47 -32.39
CA THR A 47 -2.90 -3.67 -32.96
C THR A 47 -2.56 -3.38 -34.43
N PRO A 48 -1.58 -4.01 -35.11
CA PRO A 48 -1.03 -5.36 -34.88
C PRO A 48 0.53 -5.45 -35.06
N THR A 49 1.04 -6.67 -35.21
CA THR A 49 2.35 -7.10 -35.77
C THR A 49 3.60 -7.17 -34.85
N LEU A 50 3.99 -8.42 -34.52
CA LEU A 50 5.39 -8.88 -34.52
C LEU A 50 6.02 -8.58 -35.91
N PRO A 51 7.36 -8.44 -36.12
CA PRO A 51 8.48 -8.99 -35.35
C PRO A 51 9.74 -8.06 -35.23
N VAL A 52 10.81 -8.63 -34.67
CA VAL A 52 12.25 -8.34 -34.89
C VAL A 52 13.05 -7.69 -33.75
N LEU A 53 14.16 -8.38 -33.46
CA LEU A 53 15.22 -8.09 -32.52
C LEU A 53 15.81 -6.68 -32.69
N LYS A 54 16.13 -6.03 -31.56
CA LYS A 54 17.35 -5.22 -31.46
C LYS A 54 17.84 -5.07 -30.01
N VAL A 55 19.03 -5.62 -29.81
CA VAL A 55 19.96 -5.43 -28.69
C VAL A 55 20.43 -3.98 -28.64
N SER A 56 20.49 -3.42 -27.42
CA SER A 56 21.65 -2.76 -26.77
C SER A 56 21.27 -1.48 -26.03
N GLY A 57 21.66 -1.39 -24.75
CA GLY A 57 21.67 -0.15 -23.97
C GLY A 57 21.54 -0.36 -22.46
N GLU A 58 22.63 -0.74 -21.81
CA GLU A 58 22.82 -0.82 -20.35
C GLU A 58 22.16 0.32 -19.57
N THR A 59 21.39 0.02 -18.51
CA THR A 59 21.92 0.12 -17.14
C THR A 59 21.07 -0.72 -16.16
N ALA A 60 21.78 -1.47 -15.32
CA ALA A 60 21.33 -2.31 -14.20
C ALA A 60 20.78 -3.72 -14.56
N PRO A 61 21.64 -4.76 -14.48
CA PRO A 61 21.16 -6.12 -14.27
C PRO A 61 20.90 -6.26 -12.77
N ARG A 62 19.70 -5.88 -12.29
CA ARG A 62 19.36 -6.22 -10.90
C ARG A 62 18.29 -7.29 -10.87
N SER A 63 18.82 -8.51 -11.00
CA SER A 63 18.27 -9.76 -10.47
C SER A 63 16.87 -10.13 -10.96
N VAL A 64 16.80 -11.28 -11.63
CA VAL A 64 15.63 -12.15 -11.71
C VAL A 64 15.31 -12.68 -10.30
N GLY A 65 15.05 -11.78 -9.38
CA GLY A 65 14.74 -12.04 -7.98
C GLY A 65 13.64 -11.08 -7.62
N ARG A 66 12.53 -11.63 -7.10
CA ARG A 66 11.28 -10.92 -6.79
C ARG A 66 11.58 -9.53 -6.22
N GLY A 67 11.44 -8.48 -7.04
CA GLY A 67 11.76 -7.11 -6.66
C GLY A 67 10.59 -6.46 -5.94
N ILE A 68 10.84 -5.32 -5.29
CA ILE A 68 9.78 -4.47 -4.70
C ILE A 68 8.64 -4.23 -5.69
N GLU A 69 8.96 -4.08 -6.99
CA GLU A 69 7.99 -3.85 -8.04
C GLU A 69 7.07 -5.05 -8.33
N ASP A 70 7.57 -6.29 -8.22
CA ASP A 70 6.77 -7.52 -8.36
C ASP A 70 5.80 -7.67 -7.19
N VAL A 71 6.30 -7.41 -5.97
CA VAL A 71 5.49 -7.35 -4.76
C VAL A 71 4.43 -6.26 -4.87
N ARG A 72 4.81 -5.05 -5.33
CA ARG A 72 3.91 -3.92 -5.58
C ARG A 72 2.84 -4.23 -6.62
N MET A 73 3.17 -4.94 -7.70
CA MET A 73 2.20 -5.38 -8.72
C MET A 73 1.18 -6.42 -8.19
N MET A 74 1.55 -7.20 -7.17
CA MET A 74 0.60 -8.09 -6.49
C MET A 74 -0.36 -7.35 -5.53
N PHE A 75 -0.01 -6.13 -5.13
CA PHE A 75 -0.87 -5.27 -4.32
C PHE A 75 -1.60 -4.26 -5.21
N THR A 76 -2.84 -3.93 -4.85
CA THR A 76 -3.51 -2.77 -5.46
C THR A 76 -2.83 -1.51 -4.94
N LYS A 77 -2.70 -0.46 -5.78
CA LYS A 77 -2.06 0.82 -5.40
C LYS A 77 -2.52 1.38 -4.05
N GLU A 78 -3.79 1.21 -3.69
CA GLU A 78 -4.33 1.62 -2.38
C GLU A 78 -3.69 0.88 -1.20
N LEU A 79 -3.47 -0.44 -1.31
CA LEU A 79 -2.84 -1.24 -0.27
C LEU A 79 -1.35 -0.94 -0.19
N GLU A 80 -0.73 -0.70 -1.34
CA GLU A 80 0.66 -0.27 -1.42
C GLU A 80 0.90 1.07 -0.73
N GLU A 81 0.03 2.06 -0.93
CA GLU A 81 0.20 3.39 -0.33
C GLU A 81 0.07 3.37 1.22
N LEU A 82 -0.60 2.35 1.75
CA LEU A 82 -0.73 2.08 3.19
C LEU A 82 0.48 1.34 3.78
N LEU A 83 1.39 0.85 2.94
CA LEU A 83 2.53 0.03 3.29
C LEU A 83 3.83 0.72 2.86
N ASP A 84 4.81 0.74 3.75
CA ASP A 84 6.17 1.17 3.43
C ASP A 84 7.00 -0.06 3.04
N PHE A 85 7.53 -0.08 1.82
CA PHE A 85 8.33 -1.18 1.30
C PHE A 85 9.80 -0.82 1.35
N GLU A 86 10.55 -1.51 2.19
CA GLU A 86 11.97 -1.36 2.38
C GLU A 86 12.66 -2.61 1.79
N GLU A 87 13.22 -2.48 0.59
CA GLU A 87 13.97 -3.56 -0.05
C GLU A 87 15.35 -3.70 0.57
N LYS A 88 15.65 -4.90 1.08
CA LYS A 88 17.00 -5.32 1.44
C LYS A 88 17.51 -6.35 0.46
N GLU A 89 18.81 -6.65 0.56
CA GLU A 89 19.50 -7.56 -0.35
C GLU A 89 18.94 -8.99 -0.31
N ASP A 90 18.43 -9.43 0.84
CA ASP A 90 17.98 -10.81 1.08
C ASP A 90 16.44 -10.94 1.23
N TYR A 91 15.77 -9.86 1.66
CA TYR A 91 14.33 -9.83 1.90
C TYR A 91 13.75 -8.43 1.70
N ILE A 92 12.45 -8.36 1.42
CA ILE A 92 11.68 -7.12 1.36
C ILE A 92 10.94 -6.99 2.69
N ARG A 93 11.20 -5.90 3.41
CA ARG A 93 10.49 -5.58 4.65
C ARG A 93 9.33 -4.65 4.32
N VAL A 94 8.12 -5.01 4.75
CA VAL A 94 6.91 -4.24 4.51
C VAL A 94 6.33 -3.79 5.85
N LYS A 95 6.32 -2.49 6.11
CA LYS A 95 5.80 -1.92 7.36
C LYS A 95 4.44 -1.26 7.13
N PRO A 96 3.41 -1.56 7.92
CA PRO A 96 2.17 -0.81 7.90
C PRO A 96 2.42 0.64 8.31
N ARG A 97 2.13 1.58 7.42
CA ARG A 97 2.25 3.02 7.71
C ARG A 97 1.03 3.55 8.46
N LYS A 98 -0.11 2.89 8.27
CA LYS A 98 -1.40 3.18 8.92
C LYS A 98 -2.07 1.86 9.32
N TYR A 99 -3.07 1.94 10.20
CA TYR A 99 -3.90 0.78 10.53
C TYR A 99 -4.63 0.28 9.28
N LEU A 100 -4.27 -0.94 8.85
CA LEU A 100 -4.85 -1.59 7.67
C LEU A 100 -6.28 -2.10 7.95
N GLY A 101 -6.63 -2.35 9.21
CA GLY A 101 -7.89 -3.03 9.56
C GLY A 101 -7.87 -4.51 9.20
N SER A 102 -8.86 -5.26 9.71
CA SER A 102 -8.93 -6.72 9.56
C SER A 102 -9.05 -7.16 8.09
N ASP A 103 -9.79 -6.40 7.28
CA ASP A 103 -10.01 -6.68 5.86
C ASP A 103 -8.73 -6.54 5.02
N ASN A 104 -8.05 -5.39 5.09
CA ASN A 104 -6.82 -5.19 4.32
C ASN A 104 -5.69 -6.06 4.87
N PHE A 105 -5.63 -6.26 6.20
CA PHE A 105 -4.67 -7.19 6.78
C PHE A 105 -4.85 -8.60 6.24
N ALA A 106 -6.08 -9.12 6.16
CA ALA A 106 -6.34 -10.46 5.64
C ALA A 106 -5.96 -10.59 4.15
N LYS A 107 -6.28 -9.58 3.33
CA LYS A 107 -5.87 -9.52 1.92
C LYS A 107 -4.36 -9.50 1.79
N ILE A 108 -3.69 -8.61 2.52
CA ILE A 108 -2.23 -8.47 2.48
C ILE A 108 -1.56 -9.75 2.94
N ALA A 109 -1.96 -10.30 4.09
CA ALA A 109 -1.42 -11.53 4.61
C ALA A 109 -1.60 -12.70 3.62
N SER A 110 -2.74 -12.77 2.92
CA SER A 110 -2.98 -13.80 1.91
C SER A 110 -2.05 -13.66 0.71
N THR A 111 -1.88 -12.44 0.19
CA THR A 111 -0.97 -12.16 -0.93
C THR A 111 0.49 -12.39 -0.55
N ILE A 112 0.92 -11.89 0.61
CA ILE A 112 2.29 -12.05 1.13
C ILE A 112 2.60 -13.52 1.34
N ARG A 113 1.67 -14.29 1.93
CA ARG A 113 1.82 -15.74 2.08
C ARG A 113 1.89 -16.45 0.73
N GLY A 114 1.13 -16.01 -0.27
CA GLY A 114 1.22 -16.51 -1.65
C GLY A 114 2.58 -16.23 -2.30
N ALA A 115 3.19 -15.09 -1.97
CA ALA A 115 4.53 -14.72 -2.36
C ALA A 115 5.63 -15.32 -1.45
N GLY A 116 5.32 -16.30 -0.60
CA GLY A 116 6.30 -16.93 0.30
C GLY A 116 6.82 -16.02 1.41
N GLY A 117 6.18 -14.88 1.62
CA GLY A 117 6.44 -13.99 2.74
C GLY A 117 5.74 -14.42 4.03
N GLU A 118 6.19 -13.83 5.13
CA GLU A 118 5.73 -14.11 6.47
C GLU A 118 5.43 -12.82 7.23
N TYR A 119 4.44 -12.87 8.11
CA TYR A 119 4.10 -11.76 8.99
C TYR A 119 4.81 -11.91 10.34
N ILE A 120 5.47 -10.85 10.80
CA ILE A 120 6.10 -10.76 12.12
C ILE A 120 5.28 -9.82 12.99
N SER A 121 4.56 -10.37 13.96
CA SER A 121 3.82 -9.62 14.98
C SER A 121 4.76 -9.12 16.07
N ALA A 122 5.37 -7.95 15.86
CA ALA A 122 6.15 -7.24 16.87
C ALA A 122 5.34 -6.12 17.57
N GLY A 123 4.01 -6.28 17.66
CA GLY A 123 3.11 -5.30 18.27
C GLY A 123 3.16 -3.95 17.54
N LYS A 124 3.84 -2.96 18.14
CA LYS A 124 4.03 -1.61 17.56
C LYS A 124 4.97 -1.61 16.36
N GLU A 125 5.80 -2.63 16.21
CA GLU A 125 6.73 -2.80 15.09
C GLU A 125 6.33 -3.95 14.16
N SER A 126 5.04 -4.32 14.17
CA SER A 126 4.51 -5.37 13.29
C SER A 126 4.89 -5.09 11.84
N HIS A 127 5.53 -6.04 11.19
CA HIS A 127 5.98 -5.90 9.81
C HIS A 127 5.86 -7.23 9.09
N PHE A 128 5.73 -7.17 7.77
CA PHE A 128 5.82 -8.35 6.93
C PHE A 128 7.22 -8.45 6.34
N ARG A 129 7.68 -9.68 6.12
CA ARG A 129 8.89 -9.97 5.35
C ARG A 129 8.52 -10.79 4.13
N ILE A 130 9.12 -10.50 2.99
CA ILE A 130 9.00 -11.33 1.80
C ILE A 130 10.42 -11.71 1.39
N PRO A 131 10.78 -13.01 1.42
CA PRO A 131 12.09 -13.43 0.94
C PRO A 131 12.17 -13.20 -0.56
N LYS A 132 13.32 -12.69 -1.03
CA LYS A 132 13.59 -12.61 -2.47
C LYS A 132 13.93 -14.03 -2.92
N GLN A 133 12.90 -14.80 -3.31
CA GLN A 133 13.12 -16.14 -3.83
C GLN A 133 14.00 -16.03 -5.08
N SER A 134 15.21 -16.58 -4.96
CA SER A 134 16.23 -16.65 -6.01
C SER A 134 15.85 -17.65 -7.09
#